data_AF-A0A174S2Y4-F1
#
_entry.id   AF-A0A174S2Y4-F1
#
_cell.length_a   1.000
_cell.length_b   1.000
_cell.length_c   1.000
_cell.angle_alpha   90.00
_cell.angle_beta   90.00
_cell.angle_gamma   90.00
#
_symmetry.space_group_name_H-M   'P 1'
#
loop_
_entity.id
_entity.type
_entity.pdbx_description
1 polymer ?
#
loop_
_entity_poly.entity_id
_entity_poly.type
_entity_poly.pdbx_seq_one_letter_code
_entity_poly.pdbx_strand_id
1 'polypeptide(L)'
;MITEEEYIQFSRIYSNEIENIKSRLDTVLAAQVRYSQDYHIEEGWGNVIHTYMSKRKLTKEMADAFVDSIIIHGKYDYEIKLVYDDQFADLQKLKKEKEAQSR
;
A
#
# COMPACT_ATOMS: atom_id res chain seq x y z
N MET A 1 50.75 -1.50 12.94
CA MET A 1 50.68 -0.87 11.61
C MET A 1 50.12 -1.94 10.69
N ILE A 2 48.99 -1.67 10.03
CA ILE A 2 48.35 -2.63 9.12
C ILE A 2 49.24 -2.82 7.90
N THR A 3 49.40 -4.07 7.47
CA THR A 3 50.21 -4.42 6.30
C THR A 3 49.45 -4.14 5.00
N GLU A 4 50.18 -4.01 3.89
CA GLU A 4 49.62 -3.69 2.58
C GLU A 4 48.64 -4.78 2.09
N GLU A 5 48.93 -6.05 2.40
CA GLU A 5 48.03 -7.18 2.13
C GLU A 5 46.74 -7.11 2.94
N GLU A 6 46.82 -6.76 4.23
CA GLU A 6 45.63 -6.57 5.08
C GLU A 6 44.76 -5.41 4.56
N TYR A 7 45.37 -4.31 4.10
CA TYR A 7 44.64 -3.18 3.53
C TYR A 7 43.86 -3.54 2.26
N ILE A 8 44.46 -4.32 1.36
CA ILE A 8 43.80 -4.79 0.14
C ILE A 8 42.63 -5.73 0.46
N GLN A 9 42.81 -6.62 1.45
CA GLN A 9 41.73 -7.51 1.90
C GLN A 9 40.55 -6.72 2.49
N PHE A 10 40.83 -5.76 3.38
CA PHE A 10 39.79 -4.88 3.93
C PHE A 10 39.08 -4.07 2.86
N SER A 11 39.81 -3.49 1.89
CA SER A 11 39.22 -2.76 0.77
C SER A 11 38.24 -3.61 -0.04
N ARG A 12 38.57 -4.89 -0.27
CA ARG A 12 37.72 -5.84 -0.98
C ARG A 12 36.45 -6.18 -0.19
N ILE A 13 36.60 -6.40 1.12
CA ILE A 13 35.48 -6.69 2.03
C ILE A 13 34.51 -5.51 2.06
N TYR A 14 35.02 -4.28 2.24
CA TYR A 14 34.19 -3.09 2.25
C TYR A 14 33.50 -2.83 0.91
N SER A 15 34.18 -3.10 -0.21
CA SER A 15 33.57 -2.98 -1.54
C SER A 15 32.39 -3.94 -1.72
N ASN A 16 32.56 -5.20 -1.30
CA ASN A 16 31.48 -6.20 -1.34
C ASN A 16 30.32 -5.85 -0.39
N GLU A 17 30.61 -5.32 0.81
CA GLU A 17 29.57 -4.88 1.73
C GLU A 17 28.76 -3.70 1.17
N ILE A 18 29.43 -2.73 0.55
CA ILE A 18 28.76 -1.60 -0.11
C ILE A 18 27.84 -2.09 -1.22
N GLU A 19 28.29 -3.04 -2.03
CA GLU A 19 27.51 -3.61 -3.14
C GLU A 19 26.32 -4.44 -2.63
N ASN A 20 26.51 -5.20 -1.54
CA ASN A 20 25.43 -5.91 -0.87
C ASN A 20 24.36 -4.96 -0.32
N ILE A 21 24.76 -3.89 0.36
CA ILE A 21 23.83 -2.89 0.91
C ILE A 21 23.05 -2.22 -0.21
N LYS A 22 23.71 -1.86 -1.33
CA LYS A 22 23.03 -1.28 -2.50
C LYS A 22 22.00 -2.24 -3.10
N SER A 23 22.35 -3.50 -3.33
CA SER A 23 21.40 -4.48 -3.89
C SER A 23 20.19 -4.74 -2.99
N ARG A 24 20.39 -4.74 -1.66
CA ARG A 24 19.29 -4.83 -0.69
C ARG A 24 18.42 -3.58 -0.71
N LEU A 25 19.02 -2.39 -0.82
CA LEU A 25 18.28 -1.14 -0.94
C LEU A 25 17.43 -1.12 -2.22
N ASP A 26 17.99 -1.55 -3.36
CA ASP A 26 17.25 -1.65 -4.62
C ASP A 26 16.10 -2.65 -4.52
N THR A 27 16.31 -3.77 -3.83
CA THR A 27 15.25 -4.75 -3.58
C THR A 27 14.13 -4.16 -2.73
N VAL A 28 14.48 -3.41 -1.67
CA VAL A 28 13.51 -2.73 -0.80
C VAL A 28 12.77 -1.63 -1.54
N LEU A 29 13.46 -0.84 -2.36
CA LEU A 29 12.85 0.21 -3.19
C LEU A 29 11.93 -0.39 -4.25
N ALA A 30 12.32 -1.47 -4.92
CA ALA A 30 11.47 -2.17 -5.88
C ALA A 30 10.25 -2.82 -5.21
N ALA A 31 10.39 -3.30 -3.98
CA ALA A 31 9.26 -3.74 -3.17
C ALA A 31 8.38 -2.56 -2.79
N GLN A 32 8.94 -1.44 -2.33
CA GLN A 32 8.22 -0.23 -1.97
C GLN A 32 7.44 0.32 -3.16
N VAL A 33 8.03 0.41 -4.35
CA VAL A 33 7.36 0.87 -5.58
C VAL A 33 6.20 -0.05 -5.95
N ARG A 34 6.37 -1.38 -5.86
CA ARG A 34 5.27 -2.34 -6.05
C ARG A 34 4.18 -2.18 -5.01
N TYR A 35 4.55 -2.05 -3.73
CA TYR A 35 3.62 -1.78 -2.65
C TYR A 35 2.91 -0.43 -2.83
N SER A 36 3.57 0.61 -3.34
CA SER A 36 2.99 1.94 -3.62
C SER A 36 2.12 1.97 -4.89
N GLN A 37 2.34 1.04 -5.83
CA GLN A 37 1.48 0.83 -6.99
C GLN A 37 0.23 0.02 -6.63
N ASP A 38 0.36 -1.04 -5.82
CA ASP A 38 -0.77 -1.85 -5.35
C ASP A 38 -1.56 -1.17 -4.22
N TYR A 39 -0.92 -0.29 -3.44
CA TYR A 39 -1.56 0.56 -2.43
C TYR A 39 -1.53 2.03 -2.83
N HIS A 40 -2.08 2.35 -4.00
CA HIS A 40 -2.62 3.69 -4.22
C HIS A 40 -3.93 3.88 -3.45
N ILE A 41 -3.91 3.52 -2.17
CA ILE A 41 -4.72 4.21 -1.18
C ILE A 41 -4.15 5.62 -1.17
N GLU A 42 -4.67 6.49 -2.03
CA GLU A 42 -4.31 7.91 -2.04
C GLU A 42 -4.30 8.39 -0.60
N GLU A 43 -3.33 9.25 -0.23
CA GLU A 43 -3.26 9.86 1.12
C GLU A 43 -4.63 10.42 1.59
N GLY A 44 -5.53 10.74 0.65
CA GLY A 44 -6.93 11.08 0.91
C GLY A 44 -7.77 9.95 1.55
N TRP A 45 -7.70 8.71 1.08
CA TRP A 45 -8.60 7.64 1.55
C TRP A 45 -8.34 7.24 3.00
N GLY A 46 -7.07 7.11 3.38
CA GLY A 46 -6.69 6.82 4.77
C GLY A 46 -7.20 7.90 5.74
N ASN A 47 -7.12 9.17 5.33
CA ASN A 47 -7.63 10.31 6.10
C ASN A 47 -9.17 10.34 6.16
N VAL A 48 -9.85 10.03 5.06
CA VAL A 48 -11.32 9.95 5.00
C VAL A 48 -11.83 8.85 5.93
N ILE A 49 -11.24 7.64 5.86
CA ILE A 49 -11.59 6.57 6.78
C ILE A 49 -11.31 7.00 8.22
N HIS A 50 -10.12 7.53 8.55
CA HIS A 50 -9.80 7.93 9.92
C HIS A 50 -10.77 9.00 10.47
N THR A 51 -11.19 9.94 9.62
CA THR A 51 -12.14 11.01 9.97
C THR A 51 -13.53 10.47 10.31
N TYR A 52 -13.97 9.42 9.62
CA TYR A 52 -15.34 8.94 9.68
C TYR A 52 -15.52 7.58 10.38
N MET A 53 -14.45 6.83 10.66
CA MET A 53 -14.48 5.50 11.30
C MET A 53 -15.11 5.50 12.70
N SER A 54 -14.99 6.61 13.44
CA SER A 54 -15.57 6.76 14.78
C SER A 54 -17.04 7.23 14.78
N LYS A 55 -17.59 7.59 13.62
CA LYS A 55 -18.95 8.14 13.50
C LYS A 55 -19.97 7.01 13.37
N ARG A 56 -21.00 7.01 14.22
CA ARG A 56 -22.08 5.99 14.23
C ARG A 56 -23.29 6.32 13.36
N LYS A 57 -23.35 7.53 12.80
CA LYS A 57 -24.44 7.98 11.93
C LYS A 57 -23.87 8.39 10.59
N LEU A 58 -24.46 7.90 9.51
CA LEU A 58 -24.11 8.31 8.15
C LEU A 58 -24.53 9.77 7.95
N THR A 59 -23.58 10.65 7.66
CA THR A 59 -23.85 12.04 7.27
C THR A 59 -23.75 12.20 5.76
N LYS A 60 -24.32 13.28 5.22
CA LYS A 60 -24.24 13.58 3.79
C LYS A 60 -22.79 13.71 3.31
N GLU A 61 -21.95 14.38 4.10
CA GLU A 61 -20.51 14.53 3.83
C GLU A 61 -19.78 13.19 3.78
N MET A 62 -20.17 12.23 4.63
CA MET A 62 -19.66 10.86 4.55
C MET A 62 -20.08 10.20 3.24
N ALA A 63 -21.36 10.30 2.86
CA ALA A 63 -21.84 9.71 1.61
C ALA A 63 -21.13 10.32 0.39
N ASP A 64 -20.99 11.64 0.34
CA ASP A 64 -20.31 12.35 -0.73
C ASP A 64 -18.80 12.00 -0.81
N ALA A 65 -18.17 11.62 0.31
CA ALA A 65 -16.77 11.22 0.34
C ALA A 65 -16.53 9.75 -0.10
N PHE A 66 -17.55 8.89 -0.05
CA PHE A 66 -17.44 7.47 -0.37
C PHE A 66 -18.14 7.09 -1.68
N VAL A 67 -19.13 7.86 -2.13
CA VAL A 67 -19.95 7.58 -3.32
C VAL A 67 -19.43 8.34 -4.53
N ASP A 68 -19.09 7.60 -5.59
CA ASP A 68 -18.67 8.15 -6.88
C ASP A 68 -19.89 8.58 -7.70
N SER A 69 -20.84 7.67 -7.86
CA SER A 69 -22.04 7.92 -8.66
C SER A 69 -23.22 7.09 -8.19
N ILE A 70 -24.42 7.65 -8.30
CA ILE A 70 -25.68 6.95 -8.04
C ILE A 70 -26.43 6.85 -9.36
N ILE A 71 -26.62 5.63 -9.84
CA ILE A 71 -27.36 5.33 -11.07
C ILE A 71 -28.78 4.93 -10.68
N ILE A 72 -29.79 5.62 -11.20
CA ILE A 72 -31.20 5.32 -10.89
C ILE A 72 -31.84 4.69 -12.13
N HIS A 73 -32.20 3.42 -12.02
CA HIS A 73 -32.85 2.64 -13.08
C HIS A 73 -34.38 2.73 -13.01
N GLY A 74 -34.96 3.09 -11.86
CA GLY A 74 -36.39 3.24 -11.68
C GLY A 74 -36.79 3.69 -10.29
N LYS A 75 -38.09 3.62 -9.97
CA LYS A 75 -38.68 4.18 -8.73
C LYS A 75 -38.09 3.58 -7.43
N TYR A 76 -37.54 2.37 -7.49
CA TYR A 76 -36.87 1.68 -6.38
C TYR A 76 -35.62 0.91 -6.82
N ASP A 77 -35.14 1.18 -8.03
CA ASP A 77 -34.00 0.48 -8.59
C ASP A 77 -32.87 1.48 -8.78
N TYR A 78 -31.83 1.34 -7.97
CA TYR A 78 -30.67 2.22 -7.99
C TYR A 78 -29.40 1.44 -7.62
N GLU A 79 -28.32 1.80 -8.28
CA GLU A 79 -26.98 1.30 -8.01
C GLU A 79 -26.12 2.45 -7.46
N ILE A 80 -25.36 2.15 -6.40
CA ILE A 80 -24.42 3.10 -5.81
C ILE A 80 -23.02 2.59 -6.16
N LYS A 81 -22.29 3.37 -6.95
CA LYS A 81 -20.85 3.15 -7.19
C LYS A 81 -20.05 3.89 -6.14
N LEU A 82 -19.12 3.19 -5.52
CA LEU A 82 -18.22 3.76 -4.53
C LEU A 82 -16.92 4.20 -5.19
N VAL A 83 -16.33 5.31 -4.74
CA VAL A 83 -15.07 5.86 -5.27
C VAL A 83 -13.91 4.87 -5.16
N TYR A 84 -13.97 3.97 -4.17
CA TYR A 84 -12.88 3.06 -3.81
C TYR A 84 -13.29 1.58 -3.91
N ASP A 85 -14.23 1.24 -4.80
CA ASP A 85 -14.76 -0.12 -4.91
C ASP A 85 -13.66 -1.14 -5.32
N ASP A 86 -12.80 -0.75 -6.27
CA ASP A 86 -11.67 -1.56 -6.72
C ASP A 86 -10.64 -1.80 -5.60
N GLN A 87 -10.34 -0.76 -4.82
CA GLN A 87 -9.40 -0.85 -3.68
C GLN A 87 -9.98 -1.71 -2.55
N PHE A 88 -11.29 -1.67 -2.34
CA PHE A 88 -11.95 -2.53 -1.36
C PHE A 88 -11.94 -3.99 -1.79
N ALA A 89 -12.14 -4.27 -3.09
CA ALA A 89 -12.02 -5.61 -3.65
C ALA A 89 -10.59 -6.17 -3.49
N ASP A 90 -9.57 -5.34 -3.73
CA ASP A 90 -8.16 -5.71 -3.55
C ASP A 90 -7.82 -5.98 -2.08
N LEU A 91 -8.32 -5.17 -1.14
CA LEU A 91 -8.17 -5.41 0.30
C LEU A 91 -8.83 -6.73 0.74
N GLN A 92 -10.00 -7.07 0.21
CA GLN A 92 -10.64 -8.36 0.50
C GLN A 92 -9.83 -9.54 -0.04
N LYS A 93 -9.24 -9.39 -1.23
CA LYS A 93 -8.40 -10.42 -1.85
C LYS A 93 -7.12 -10.65 -1.04
N LEU A 94 -6.44 -9.57 -0.64
CA LEU A 94 -5.24 -9.62 0.19
C LEU A 94 -5.49 -10.22 1.58
N LYS A 95 -6.64 -9.94 2.20
CA LYS A 95 -7.03 -10.58 3.48
C LYS A 95 -7.12 -12.10 3.33
N LYS A 96 -7.73 -12.59 2.25
CA LYS A 96 -7.83 -14.03 1.96
C LYS A 96 -6.46 -14.67 1.71
N GLU A 97 -5.57 -13.99 1.00
CA GLU A 97 -4.20 -14.47 0.74
C GLU A 97 -3.36 -14.53 2.02
N LYS A 98 -3.46 -13.53 2.91
CA LYS A 98 -2.78 -13.56 4.22
C LYS A 98 -3.35 -14.62 5.16
N GLU A 99 -4.66 -14.83 5.18
CA GLU A 99 -5.28 -15.90 5.97
C GLU A 99 -4.91 -17.30 5.44
N ALA A 100 -4.64 -17.43 4.14
CA ALA A 100 -4.19 -18.69 3.53
C ALA A 100 -2.70 -18.97 3.76
N GLN A 101 -1.84 -17.95 3.84
CA GLN A 101 -0.42 -18.10 4.19
C GLN A 101 -0.16 -18.35 5.69
N SER A 102 -1.11 -18.00 6.54
CA SER A 102 -1.00 -18.16 8.00
C SER A 102 -1.53 -19.51 8.52
N ARG A 103 -1.89 -20.44 7.63
CA ARG A 103 -2.31 -21.82 7.93
C ARG A 103 -1.21 -22.81 7.56
#